data_AF-A0A2A4T011-F1
#
_entry.id   AF-A0A2A4T011-F1
#
_cell.length_a   1.000
_cell.length_b   1.000
_cell.length_c   1.000
_cell.angle_alpha   90.00
_cell.angle_beta   90.00
_cell.angle_gamma   90.00
#
_symmetry.space_group_name_H-M   'P 1'
#
loop_
_entity.id
_entity.type
_entity.pdbx_description
1 polymer ?
#
loop_
_entity_poly.entity_id
_entity_poly.type
_entity_poly.pdbx_seq_one_letter_code
_entity_poly.pdbx_strand_id
1 'polypeptide(L)' 'MDESLATINTILGSRFVKPLRSEAEAWKKNLFLLNQIVEEWVNCQKQWIYLENIFTAPDIKR' A
#
# COMPACT_ATOMS: atom_id res chain seq x y z
N MET A 1 1.26 1.07 -8.06
CA MET A 1 2.27 0.65 -7.07
C MET A 1 3.22 -0.37 -7.65
N ASP A 2 2.69 -1.39 -8.33
CA ASP A 2 3.50 -2.39 -9.05
C ASP A 2 4.45 -1.78 -10.07
N GLU A 3 4.01 -0.78 -10.84
CA GLU A 3 4.85 -0.06 -11.78
C GLU A 3 6.02 0.66 -11.10
N SER A 4 5.77 1.30 -9.95
CA SER A 4 6.80 1.98 -9.16
C SER A 4 7.79 0.98 -8.56
N LEU A 5 7.32 -0.17 -8.09
CA LEU A 5 8.17 -1.28 -7.62
C LEU A 5 9.00 -1.90 -8.75
N ALA A 6 8.40 -2.11 -9.93
CA ALA A 6 9.09 -2.60 -11.12
C ALA A 6 10.19 -1.63 -11.58
N THR A 7 9.90 -0.32 -11.52
CA THR A 7 10.87 0.74 -11.82
C THR A 7 12.03 0.73 -10.84
N ILE A 8 11.76 0.66 -9.54
CA ILE A 8 12.82 0.58 -8.51
C ILE A 8 13.65 -0.70 -8.63
N ASN A 9 13.03 -1.84 -8.93
CA ASN A 9 13.77 -3.09 -9.16
C ASN A 9 14.66 -3.00 -10.42
N THR A 10 14.20 -2.31 -11.46
CA THR A 10 15.00 -2.02 -12.67
C THR A 10 16.21 -1.15 -12.33
N ILE A 11 16.02 -0.11 -11.53
CA ILE A 11 17.11 0.77 -11.07
C ILE A 11 18.11 -0.02 -10.22
N LEU A 12 17.63 -0.87 -9.30
CA LEU A 12 18.48 -1.71 -8.45
C LEU A 12 19.27 -2.76 -9.23
N GLY A 13 18.74 -3.24 -10.35
CA GLY A 13 19.41 -4.16 -11.27
C GLY A 13 20.44 -3.50 -12.19
N SER A 14 20.49 -2.17 -12.24
CA SER A 14 21.43 -1.44 -13.09
C SER A 14 22.88 -1.59 -12.60
N ARG A 15 23.81 -1.81 -13.54
CA ARG A 15 25.26 -1.80 -13.25
C ARG A 15 25.77 -0.47 -12.67
N PHE A 16 25.04 0.62 -12.90
CA PHE A 16 25.39 1.96 -12.43
C PHE A 16 24.67 2.34 -11.13
N VAL A 17 24.00 1.40 -10.45
CA VAL A 17 23.25 1.67 -9.22
C VAL A 17 24.14 2.07 -8.04
N LYS A 18 25.43 1.72 -8.05
CA LYS A 18 26.36 1.90 -6.91
C LYS A 18 26.22 3.23 -6.14
N PRO A 19 26.25 4.42 -6.78
CA PRO A 19 26.07 5.70 -6.08
C PRO A 19 24.67 5.94 -5.50
N LEU A 20 23.63 5.32 -6.07
CA LEU A 20 22.23 5.51 -5.68
C LEU A 20 21.65 4.32 -4.90
N ARG A 21 22.45 3.29 -4.61
CA ARG A 21 21.95 2.02 -4.07
C ARG A 21 21.24 2.20 -2.74
N SER A 22 21.82 2.97 -1.81
CA SER A 22 21.20 3.23 -0.50
C SER A 22 19.85 3.91 -0.62
N GLU A 23 19.74 4.90 -1.52
CA GLU A 23 18.50 5.63 -1.76
C GLU A 23 17.46 4.73 -2.44
N ALA A 24 17.85 3.96 -3.45
CA ALA A 24 16.97 3.03 -4.15
C ALA A 24 16.45 1.90 -3.23
N GLU A 25 17.28 1.40 -2.30
CA GLU A 25 16.87 0.44 -1.28
C GLU A 25 15.90 1.05 -0.27
N ALA A 26 16.13 2.30 0.16
CA ALA A 26 15.21 3.04 1.02
C ALA A 26 13.85 3.24 0.33
N TRP A 27 13.85 3.64 -0.94
CA TRP A 27 12.62 3.74 -1.74
C TRP A 27 11.90 2.41 -1.86
N LYS A 28 12.62 1.31 -2.13
CA LYS A 28 12.02 -0.03 -2.17
C LYS A 28 11.31 -0.37 -0.86
N LYS A 29 11.96 -0.11 0.28
CA LYS A 29 11.38 -0.36 1.61
C LYS A 29 10.13 0.49 1.84
N ASN A 30 10.18 1.77 1.50
CA ASN A 30 9.07 2.70 1.67
C ASN A 30 7.88 2.33 0.78
N LEU A 31 8.11 1.95 -0.47
CA LEU A 31 7.06 1.50 -1.39
C LEU A 31 6.40 0.22 -0.89
N PHE A 32 7.17 -0.71 -0.33
CA PHE A 32 6.61 -1.93 0.26
C PHE A 32 5.75 -1.64 1.49
N LEU A 33 6.23 -0.78 2.39
CA LEU A 33 5.45 -0.34 3.55
C LEU A 33 4.17 0.39 3.15
N LEU A 34 4.25 1.26 2.14
CA LEU A 34 3.08 1.96 1.60
C LEU A 34 2.04 0.96 1.07
N ASN A 35 2.47 -0.13 0.42
CA ASN A 35 1.55 -1.17 -0.04
C ASN A 35 0.76 -1.78 1.12
N GLN A 36 1.48 -2.21 2.16
CA GLN A 36 0.88 -2.82 3.33
C GLN A 36 -0.12 -1.88 4.00
N ILE A 37 0.23 -0.59 4.14
CA ILE A 37 -0.67 0.42 4.72
C ILE A 37 -1.94 0.56 3.89
N VAL A 38 -1.82 0.61 2.55
CA VAL A 38 -2.99 0.75 1.67
C VAL A 38 -3.87 -0.50 1.71
N GLU A 39 -3.28 -1.70 1.73
CA GLU A 39 -4.02 -2.96 1.87
C GLU A 39 -4.82 -3.00 3.17
N GLU A 40 -4.19 -2.65 4.30
CA GLU A 40 -4.87 -2.57 5.59
C GLU A 40 -5.94 -1.50 5.62
N TRP A 41 -5.70 -0.34 5.00
CA TRP A 41 -6.69 0.72 4.88
C TRP A 41 -7.93 0.24 4.11
N VAL A 42 -7.74 -0.44 2.98
CA VAL A 42 -8.83 -1.00 2.18
C VAL A 42 -9.62 -2.05 2.98
N ASN A 43 -8.95 -2.87 3.78
CA ASN A 43 -9.61 -3.84 4.66
C ASN A 43 -10.46 -3.14 5.72
N CYS A 44 -9.92 -2.12 6.39
CA CYS A 44 -10.65 -1.28 7.34
C CYS A 44 -11.86 -0.62 6.68
N GLN A 45 -11.70 -0.05 5.48
CA GLN A 45 -12.79 0.57 4.73
C GLN A 45 -13.92 -0.44 4.41
N LYS A 46 -13.58 -1.66 3.97
CA LYS A 46 -14.58 -2.71 3.71
C LYS A 46 -15.35 -3.08 4.96
N GLN A 47 -14.66 -3.25 6.09
CA GLN A 47 -15.30 -3.52 7.37
C GLN A 47 -16.21 -2.36 7.80
N TRP A 48 -15.75 -1.13 7.62
CA TRP A 48 -16.54 0.06 7.93
C TRP A 48 -17.83 0.12 7.11
N ILE A 49 -17.75 -0.07 5.79
CA ILE A 49 -18.93 -0.08 4.90
C ILE A 49 -19.90 -1.19 5.28
N TYR A 50 -19.38 -2.37 5.63
CA TYR A 50 -20.21 -3.48 6.09
C TYR A 50 -20.98 -3.12 7.38
N LEU A 51 -20.29 -2.54 8.37
CA LEU A 51 -20.90 -2.10 9.61
C LEU A 51 -21.88 -0.94 9.38
N GLU A 52 -21.55 0.00 8.51
CA GLU A 52 -22.44 1.10 8.12
C GLU A 52 -23.76 0.57 7.58
N ASN A 53 -23.73 -0.40 6.65
CA ASN A 53 -24.95 -1.01 6.10
C ASN A 53 -25.82 -1.68 7.18
N ILE A 54 -25.20 -2.26 8.22
CA ILE A 54 -25.91 -2.87 9.35
C ILE A 54 -26.54 -1.79 10.22
N PHE A 55 -25.77 -0.79 10.66
CA PHE A 55 -26.25 0.21 11.61
C PHE A 55 -27.11 1.31 10.98
N THR A 56 -27.13 1.43 9.66
CA THR A 56 -28.07 2.32 8.94
C THR A 56 -29.42 1.65 8.67
N ALA A 57 -29.54 0.33 8.86
CA ALA A 57 -30.81 -0.37 8.71
C ALA A 57 -31.83 0.13 9.76
N PRO A 58 -33.05 0.49 9.32
CA PRO A 58 -34.09 1.02 10.21
C PRO A 58 -34.50 0.05 11.32
N ASP A 59 -34.30 -1.25 11.12
CA ASP A 59 -34.65 -2.31 12.07
C ASP A 59 -33.70 -2.36 13.29
N ILE A 60 -32.48 -1.84 13.16
CA ILE A 60 -31.43 -1.85 14.21
C ILE A 60 -31.39 -0.56 15.03
N LYS A 61 -31.83 0.57 14.48
CA LYS A 61 -31.80 1.91 15.13
C LYS A 61 -32.94 2.16 16.14
N ARG A 62 -33.49 1.13 16.79
CA ARG A 62 -34.59 1.29 17.76
C ARG A 62 -34.11 1.40 19.20
#